data_AF-W6MU28-F1
#
_entry.id   AF-W6MU28-F1
#
_cell.length_a   1.000
_cell.length_b   1.000
_cell.length_c   1.000
_cell.angle_alpha   90.00
_cell.angle_beta   90.00
_cell.angle_gamma   90.00
#
_symmetry.space_group_name_H-M   'P 1'
#
loop_
_entity.id
_entity.type
_entity.pdbx_description
1 polymer ?
#
loop_
_entity_poly.entity_id
_entity_poly.type
_entity_poly.pdbx_seq_one_letter_code
_entity_poly.pdbx_strand_id
1 'polypeptide(L)' 'MVGEYPVYYKQPIRWFRYHAHTRPHVFFACAVAGLAPVFIFVVTPLRKTFLYGDSPALPIHGYPLPNRARDTTLTGYDD' A
#
# COMPACT_ATOMS: atom_id res chain seq x y z
N MET A 1 -40.79 -1.82 9.32
CA MET A 1 -39.49 -1.99 9.99
C MET A 1 -38.60 -2.76 9.03
N VAL A 2 -37.37 -2.30 8.78
CA VAL A 2 -36.37 -3.11 8.05
C VAL A 2 -36.34 -4.47 8.75
N GLY A 3 -36.57 -5.56 8.00
CA GLY A 3 -36.97 -6.85 8.55
C GLY A 3 -36.03 -7.42 9.63
N GLU A 4 -36.49 -8.50 10.27
CA GLU A 4 -35.79 -9.22 11.35
C GLU A 4 -34.26 -9.29 11.16
N TYR A 5 -33.53 -9.02 12.25
CA TYR A 5 -32.07 -9.01 12.26
C TYR A 5 -31.53 -10.37 11.77
N PRO A 6 -30.84 -10.43 10.62
CA PRO A 6 -30.35 -11.69 10.09
C PRO A 6 -29.26 -12.28 10.99
N VAL A 7 -29.20 -13.60 11.09
CA VAL A 7 -28.11 -14.32 11.80
C VAL A 7 -26.99 -14.61 10.81
N TYR A 8 -25.76 -14.13 11.10
CA TYR A 8 -24.59 -14.24 10.21
C TYR A 8 -24.36 -15.67 9.71
N TYR A 9 -24.27 -16.65 10.62
CA TYR A 9 -23.98 -18.04 10.27
C TYR A 9 -25.08 -18.75 9.46
N LYS A 10 -26.31 -18.22 9.46
CA LYS A 10 -27.44 -18.81 8.73
C LYS A 10 -27.68 -18.12 7.38
N GLN A 11 -27.46 -16.81 7.31
CA GLN A 11 -27.80 -15.98 6.14
C GLN A 11 -26.74 -14.89 5.91
N PRO A 12 -25.48 -15.24 5.60
CA PRO A 12 -24.36 -14.30 5.57
C PRO A 12 -24.55 -13.19 4.51
N ILE A 13 -25.07 -13.52 3.34
CA ILE A 13 -25.33 -12.55 2.27
C ILE A 13 -26.41 -11.53 2.70
N ARG A 14 -27.49 -12.00 3.33
CA ARG A 14 -28.54 -11.10 3.87
C ARG A 14 -27.99 -10.27 5.03
N TRP A 15 -27.11 -10.83 5.86
CA TRP A 15 -26.44 -10.13 6.95
C TRP A 15 -25.61 -8.95 6.44
N PHE A 16 -24.77 -9.17 5.43
CA PHE A 16 -23.99 -8.09 4.82
C PHE A 16 -24.91 -7.02 4.19
N ARG A 17 -25.93 -7.42 3.43
CA ARG A 17 -26.91 -6.49 2.84
C ARG A 17 -27.62 -5.67 3.92
N TYR A 18 -28.02 -6.29 5.02
CA TYR A 18 -28.68 -5.61 6.14
C TYR A 18 -27.77 -4.53 6.75
N HIS A 19 -26.49 -4.84 7.03
CA HIS A 19 -25.57 -3.86 7.60
C HIS A 19 -25.16 -2.78 6.61
N ALA A 20 -25.08 -3.09 5.32
CA ALA A 20 -24.85 -2.10 4.28
C ALA A 20 -25.96 -1.02 4.24
N HIS A 21 -27.23 -1.39 4.48
CA HIS A 21 -28.35 -0.45 4.49
C HIS A 21 -28.63 0.18 5.85
N THR A 22 -28.49 -0.55 6.95
CA THR A 22 -28.85 -0.06 8.31
C THR A 22 -27.72 0.66 9.02
N ARG A 23 -26.46 0.27 8.77
CA ARG A 23 -25.25 0.85 9.37
C ARG A 23 -24.13 0.99 8.33
N PRO A 24 -24.35 1.79 7.27
CA PRO A 24 -23.40 1.91 6.16
C PRO A 24 -22.01 2.34 6.62
N HIS A 25 -21.93 3.23 7.61
CA HIS A 25 -20.66 3.73 8.15
C HIS A 25 -19.76 2.62 8.71
N VAL A 26 -20.31 1.62 9.42
CA VAL A 26 -19.52 0.49 9.91
C VAL A 26 -19.17 -0.46 8.77
N PHE A 27 -20.18 -0.82 7.96
CA PHE A 27 -20.01 -1.82 6.91
C PHE A 27 -18.94 -1.41 5.90
N PHE A 28 -19.01 -0.18 5.37
CA PHE A 28 -18.04 0.29 4.38
C PHE A 28 -16.66 0.59 4.98
N ALA A 29 -16.58 1.06 6.23
CA ALA A 29 -15.30 1.21 6.91
C ALA A 29 -14.57 -0.15 7.05
N CYS A 30 -15.27 -1.19 7.50
CA CYS A 30 -14.71 -2.54 7.59
C CYS A 30 -14.39 -3.13 6.22
N ALA A 31 -15.22 -2.90 5.20
CA ALA A 31 -14.97 -3.40 3.85
C ALA A 31 -13.70 -2.77 3.24
N VAL A 32 -13.51 -1.45 3.37
CA VAL A 32 -12.30 -0.76 2.89
C VAL A 32 -11.08 -1.22 3.68
N ALA A 33 -11.18 -1.30 5.00
CA ALA A 33 -10.08 -1.78 5.85
C ALA A 33 -9.70 -3.23 5.54
N GLY A 34 -10.68 -4.09 5.28
CA GLY A 34 -10.47 -5.50 4.91
C GLY A 34 -9.89 -5.66 3.50
N LEU A 35 -10.25 -4.80 2.55
CA LEU A 35 -9.70 -4.81 1.20
C LEU A 35 -8.28 -4.27 1.13
N ALA A 36 -7.91 -3.29 1.96
CA ALA A 36 -6.56 -2.69 1.95
C ALA A 36 -5.40 -3.71 1.97
N PRO A 37 -5.33 -4.70 2.88
CA PRO A 37 -4.28 -5.73 2.84
C PRO A 37 -4.36 -6.58 1.58
N VAL A 38 -5.57 -6.90 1.08
CA VAL A 38 -5.73 -7.66 -0.18
C VAL A 38 -5.11 -6.90 -1.35
N PHE A 39 -5.34 -5.59 -1.45
CA PHE A 39 -4.70 -4.75 -2.46
C PHE A 39 -3.18 -4.72 -2.31
N ILE A 40 -2.65 -4.64 -1.08
CA ILE A 40 -1.21 -4.66 -0.84
C ILE A 40 -0.61 -5.99 -1.31
N PHE A 41 -1.19 -7.14 -0.93
CA PHE A 41 -0.60 -8.44 -1.24
C PHE A 41 -0.85 -8.91 -2.68
N VAL A 42 -1.96 -8.52 -3.31
CA VAL A 42 -2.32 -8.98 -4.65
C VAL A 42 -1.95 -7.96 -5.72
N VAL A 43 -2.28 -6.68 -5.53
CA VAL A 43 -2.13 -5.67 -6.59
C VAL A 43 -0.68 -5.17 -6.69
N THR A 44 0.07 -5.08 -5.58
CA THR A 44 1.46 -4.61 -5.65
C THR A 44 2.40 -5.52 -6.45
N PRO A 45 2.41 -6.87 -6.31
CA PRO A 45 3.27 -7.70 -7.16
C PRO A 45 2.84 -7.64 -8.63
N LEU A 46 1.52 -7.65 -8.91
CA LEU A 46 1.01 -7.52 -10.28
C LEU A 46 1.47 -6.22 -10.94
N ARG A 47 1.43 -5.09 -10.22
CA ARG A 47 1.95 -3.81 -10.70
C ARG A 47 3.45 -3.89 -11.04
N LYS A 48 4.26 -4.50 -10.16
CA LYS A 48 5.72 -4.61 -10.35
C LYS A 48 6.09 -5.49 -11.55
N THR A 49 5.32 -6.54 -11.83
CA THR A 49 5.59 -7.46 -12.93
C THR A 49 5.11 -6.94 -14.27
N PHE A 50 3.92 -6.32 -14.32
CA PHE A 50 3.26 -6.02 -15.60
C PHE A 50 3.24 -4.53 -15.97
N LEU A 51 3.45 -3.62 -15.03
CA LEU A 51 3.33 -2.18 -15.27
C LEU A 51 4.67 -1.46 -15.10
N TYR A 52 5.14 -1.31 -13.87
CA TYR A 52 6.36 -0.55 -13.57
C TYR A 52 6.98 -0.97 -12.23
N GLY A 53 8.31 -0.87 -12.17
CA GLY A 53 9.10 -1.16 -10.97
C GLY A 53 8.98 -0.07 -9.90
N ASP A 54 9.52 -0.36 -8.72
CA ASP A 54 9.60 0.63 -7.64
C ASP A 54 10.63 1.72 -7.95
N SER A 55 10.39 2.92 -7.43
CA SER A 55 11.32 4.04 -7.58
C SER A 55 12.67 3.72 -6.94
N PRO A 56 13.79 4.21 -7.52
CA PRO A 56 15.10 4.06 -6.89
C PRO A 56 15.14 4.80 -5.53
N ALA A 57 16.01 4.34 -4.64
CA ALA A 57 16.20 4.96 -3.33
C ALA A 57 16.74 6.39 -3.50
N LEU A 58 16.14 7.34 -2.78
CA LEU A 58 16.64 8.71 -2.70
C LEU A 58 17.95 8.75 -1.87
N PRO A 59 18.88 9.67 -2.17
CA PRO A 59 20.07 9.87 -1.36
C PRO A 59 19.71 10.51 0.00
N ILE A 60 19.52 9.68 1.02
CA ILE A 60 19.10 10.12 2.37
C ILE A 60 20.26 10.86 3.08
N HIS A 61 21.50 10.51 2.78
CA HIS A 61 22.71 11.01 3.46
C HIS A 61 23.33 12.25 2.80
N GLY A 62 22.59 12.95 1.94
CA GLY A 62 23.06 14.17 1.27
C GLY A 62 23.95 13.89 0.07
N TYR A 63 25.08 14.58 -0.03
CA TYR A 63 26.00 14.46 -1.16
C TYR A 63 26.57 13.03 -1.24
N PRO A 64 26.56 12.38 -2.42
CA PRO A 64 27.07 11.02 -2.55
C PRO A 64 28.59 11.00 -2.46
N LEU A 65 29.12 10.83 -1.25
CA LEU A 65 30.56 10.67 -1.06
C LEU A 65 31.00 9.33 -1.66
N PRO A 66 31.99 9.33 -2.57
CA PRO A 66 32.51 8.09 -3.10
C PRO A 66 33.25 7.32 -2.00
N ASN A 67 32.96 6.03 -1.86
CA ASN A 67 33.66 5.15 -0.92
C ASN A 67 35.02 4.71 -1.50
N ARG A 68 35.93 5.68 -1.65
CA ARG A 68 37.29 5.47 -2.17
C ARG A 68 38.28 6.39 -1.45
N ALA A 69 39.54 5.98 -1.40
CA ALA A 69 40.63 6.84 -0.92
C ALA A 69 40.82 8.05 -1.85
N ARG A 70 41.36 9.15 -1.31
CA ARG A 70 41.68 10.35 -2.09
C ARG A 70 42.67 10.00 -3.19
N ASP A 71 42.38 10.47 -4.40
CA ASP A 71 43.30 10.37 -5.52
C ASP A 71 44.32 11.51 -5.47
N THR A 72 45.60 11.15 -5.38
CA THR A 72 46.72 12.10 -5.33
C THR A 72 47.34 12.35 -6.71
N THR A 73 46.85 11.70 -7.76
CA THR A 73 47.39 11.84 -9.13
C THR A 73 46.69 12.92 -9.95
N LEU A 74 45.60 13.49 -9.41
CA LEU A 74 44.86 14.58 -10.03
C LEU A 74 45.71 15.87 -10.05
N THR A 75 45.84 16.49 -11.20
CA THR A 75 46.57 17.76 -11.43
C THR A 75 45.67 18.76 -12.17
N GLY A 76 45.91 20.06 -12.00
CA GLY A 76 45.12 21.13 -12.64
C GLY A 76 44.23 21.87 -11.63
N TYR A 77 44.03 23.18 -11.88
CA TYR A 77 43.59 24.16 -10.87
C TYR A 77 44.62 24.39 -9.74
N ASP A 78 45.89 24.05 -9.99
CA ASP A 78 47.03 24.52 -9.21
C ASP A 78 47.22 26.04 -9.42
N ASP A 79 47.78 26.75 -8.44
CA ASP A 79 47.95 28.22 -8.45
C ASP A 79 48.64 28.80 -9.71
#